data_AF-A0A7X8U4Y2-F1
#
_entry.id   AF-A0A7X8U4Y2-F1
#
_cell.length_a   1.000
_cell.length_b   1.000
_cell.length_c   1.000
_cell.angle_alpha   90.00
_cell.angle_beta   90.00
_cell.angle_gamma   90.00
#
_symmetry.space_group_name_H-M   'P 1'
#
loop_
_entity.id
_entity.type
_entity.pdbx_description
1 polymer ?
#
loop_
_entity_poly.entity_id
_entity_poly.type
_entity_poly.pdbx_seq_one_letter_code
_entity_poly.pdbx_strand_id
1 'polypeptide(L)' 'MSDSSRYRDWIQNAFKDLKAARILLDHEGDFNIIAFHAHQAIEKGFKAYLLYYRQPIHSTHSLFCGGKAST' A
#
# COMPACT_ATOMS: atom_id res chain seq x y z
N MET A 1 10.24 6.96 10.54
CA MET A 1 9.09 6.61 9.67
C MET A 1 8.99 5.10 9.68
N SER A 2 7.97 4.54 10.33
CA SER A 2 7.77 3.09 10.37
C SER A 2 7.18 2.64 9.03
N ASP A 3 7.94 1.88 8.26
CA ASP A 3 7.44 1.24 7.04
C ASP A 3 6.34 0.24 7.43
N SER A 4 5.09 0.53 7.04
CA SER A 4 4.02 -0.45 7.24
C SER A 4 4.29 -1.68 6.39
N SER A 5 4.13 -2.87 6.95
CA SER A 5 4.27 -4.14 6.22
C SER A 5 3.04 -4.49 5.37
N ARG A 6 1.98 -3.66 5.40
CA ARG A 6 0.71 -3.95 4.72
C ARG A 6 0.66 -3.29 3.35
N TYR A 7 0.42 -4.08 2.30
CA TYR A 7 0.32 -3.57 0.91
C TYR A 7 -0.73 -2.45 0.77
N ARG A 8 -1.84 -2.53 1.52
CA ARG A 8 -2.92 -1.52 1.48
C ARG A 8 -2.44 -0.14 1.91
N ASP A 9 -1.53 -0.07 2.87
CA ASP A 9 -1.02 1.21 3.38
C ASP A 9 -0.09 1.84 2.33
N TRP A 10 0.70 1.03 1.63
CA TRP A 10 1.50 1.47 0.48
C TRP A 10 0.64 1.98 -0.68
N ILE A 11 -0.46 1.30 -1.01
CA ILE A 11 -1.42 1.77 -2.01
C ILE A 11 -2.05 3.10 -1.59
N GLN A 12 -2.50 3.23 -0.34
CA GLN A 12 -3.07 4.49 0.15
C GLN A 12 -2.08 5.64 0.07
N ASN A 13 -0.80 5.39 0.38
CA ASN A 13 0.24 6.41 0.26
C ASN A 13 0.53 6.76 -1.20
N ALA A 14 0.55 5.79 -2.11
CA ALA A 14 0.66 6.06 -3.55
C ALA A 14 -0.47 6.95 -4.08
N PHE A 15 -1.72 6.72 -3.62
CA PHE A 15 -2.85 7.60 -3.97
C PHE A 15 -2.71 9.01 -3.40
N LYS A 16 -2.15 9.17 -2.20
CA LYS A 16 -1.86 10.51 -1.65
C LYS A 16 -0.85 11.25 -2.50
N ASP A 17 0.19 10.57 -2.99
CA ASP A 17 1.17 11.17 -3.91
C ASP A 17 0.53 11.59 -5.24
N LEU A 18 -0.33 10.73 -5.84
CA LEU A 18 -1.07 11.11 -7.06
C LEU A 18 -1.99 12.31 -6.83
N LYS A 19 -2.66 12.36 -5.67
CA LYS A 19 -3.51 13.50 -5.31
C LYS A 19 -2.69 14.78 -5.16
N ALA A 20 -1.51 14.70 -4.53
CA ALA A 20 -0.60 15.83 -4.41
C ALA A 20 -0.12 16.31 -5.79
N ALA A 21 0.32 15.39 -6.65
CA ALA A 21 0.71 15.69 -8.03
C ALA A 21 -0.43 16.37 -8.80
N ARG A 22 -1.67 15.89 -8.63
CA ARG A 22 -2.85 16.48 -9.30
C ARG A 22 -3.14 17.90 -8.82
N ILE A 23 -3.14 18.13 -7.51
CA ILE A 23 -3.35 19.47 -6.93
C ILE A 23 -2.27 20.42 -7.44
N LEU A 24 -1.01 20.00 -7.42
CA LEU A 24 0.10 20.82 -7.94
C LEU A 24 -0.09 21.14 -9.43
N LEU A 25 -0.51 20.17 -10.24
CA LEU A 25 -0.77 20.38 -11.66
C LEU A 25 -1.93 21.36 -11.91
N ASP A 26 -3.02 21.24 -11.15
CA ASP A 26 -4.20 22.11 -11.27
C ASP A 26 -3.91 23.57 -10.84
N HIS A 27 -2.85 23.79 -10.03
CA HIS A 27 -2.42 25.11 -9.56
C HIS A 27 -1.14 25.62 -10.24
N GLU A 28 -0.76 25.07 -11.40
CA GLU A 28 0.45 25.44 -12.16
C GLU A 28 1.73 25.40 -11.29
N GLY A 29 1.78 24.41 -10.39
CA GLY A 29 2.94 24.16 -9.53
C GLY A 29 4.16 23.67 -10.32
N ASP A 30 5.31 23.65 -9.65
CA ASP A 30 6.58 23.25 -10.26
C ASP A 30 6.52 21.83 -10.84
N PHE A 31 6.78 21.71 -12.15
CA PHE A 31 6.76 20.44 -12.87
C PHE A 31 7.72 19.40 -12.32
N ASN A 32 8.86 19.80 -11.73
CA ASN A 32 9.79 18.88 -11.08
C ASN A 32 9.17 18.24 -9.83
N ILE A 33 8.41 19.02 -9.06
CA ILE A 33 7.73 18.53 -7.85
C ILE A 33 6.55 17.62 -8.24
N ILE A 34 5.81 17.98 -9.31
CA ILE A 34 4.76 17.13 -9.87
C ILE A 34 5.34 15.79 -10.32
N ALA A 35 6.43 15.80 -11.09
CA ALA A 35 7.12 14.60 -11.55
C ALA A 35 7.67 13.76 -10.38
N PHE A 36 8.18 14.41 -9.32
CA PHE A 36 8.61 13.74 -8.10
C PHE A 36 7.46 12.98 -7.43
N HIS A 37 6.29 13.59 -7.25
CA HIS A 37 5.14 12.90 -6.68
C HIS A 37 4.61 11.77 -7.58
N ALA A 38 4.63 11.95 -8.90
CA ALA A 38 4.28 10.89 -9.84
C ALA A 38 5.24 9.69 -9.73
N HIS A 39 6.55 9.94 -9.65
CA HIS A 39 7.56 8.92 -9.44
C HIS A 39 7.35 8.18 -8.10
N GLN A 40 7.14 8.93 -7.02
CA GLN A 40 6.86 8.39 -5.69
C GLN A 40 5.59 7.52 -5.65
N ALA A 41 4.54 7.89 -6.39
CA ALA A 41 3.33 7.08 -6.49
C ALA A 41 3.60 5.73 -7.17
N ILE A 42 4.38 5.74 -8.26
CA ILE A 42 4.78 4.52 -8.97
C ILE A 42 5.62 3.62 -8.06
N GLU A 43 6.63 4.15 -7.38
CA GLU A 43 7.48 3.39 -6.46
C GLU A 43 6.67 2.72 -5.35
N LYS A 44 5.78 3.48 -4.69
CA LYS A 44 4.94 2.96 -3.60
C LYS A 44 3.91 1.94 -4.10
N GLY A 45 3.32 2.18 -5.27
CA GLY A 45 2.41 1.23 -5.92
C GLY A 45 3.11 -0.07 -6.29
N PHE A 46 4.33 0.01 -6.82
CA PHE A 46 5.14 -1.16 -7.15
C PHE A 46 5.56 -1.94 -5.90
N LYS A 47 5.97 -1.24 -4.83
CA LYS A 47 6.26 -1.87 -3.52
C LYS A 47 5.03 -2.57 -2.95
N ALA A 48 3.84 -1.96 -3.06
CA ALA A 48 2.59 -2.61 -2.68
C ALA A 48 2.29 -3.86 -3.51
N TYR A 49 2.48 -3.79 -4.83
CA TYR A 49 2.28 -4.92 -5.72
C TYR A 49 3.22 -6.09 -5.38
N LEU A 50 4.50 -5.81 -5.14
CA LEU A 50 5.47 -6.81 -4.70
C LEU A 50 5.11 -7.42 -3.35
N LEU A 51 4.61 -6.62 -2.39
CA LEU A 51 4.13 -7.12 -1.09
C LEU A 51 2.87 -7.98 -1.23
N TYR A 52 1.97 -7.64 -2.15
CA TYR A 52 0.80 -8.44 -2.50
C TYR A 52 1.21 -9.79 -3.11
N TYR A 53 2.20 -9.77 -4.02
CA TYR A 53 2.72 -10.99 -4.67
C TYR A 53 3.63 -11.83 -3.76
N ARG A 54 4.23 -11.25 -2.71
CA ARG A 54 5.07 -11.91 -1.71
C ARG A 54 4.33 -12.35 -0.43
N GLN A 55 3.02 -12.52 -0.48
CA GLN A 55 2.24 -13.09 0.64
C GLN A 55 1.27 -14.19 0.16
N PRO A 56 1.38 -15.43 0.66
CA PRO A 56 0.21 -16.29 0.86
C PRO A 56 -0.51 -15.83 2.12
N ILE A 57 -1.69 -15.20 2.01
CA ILE A 57 -2.44 -14.72 3.19
C ILE A 57 -3.35 -15.84 3.70
N HIS A 58 -2.81 -16.79 4.47
CA HIS A 58 -3.62 -17.53 5.44
C HIS A 58 -3.82 -16.63 6.66
N SER A 59 -5.04 -16.13 6.84
CA SER A 59 -5.47 -15.58 8.12
C SER A 59 -5.62 -16.74 9.11
N THR A 60 -4.60 -17.06 9.89
CA THR A 60 -4.75 -17.88 11.10
C THR A 60 -5.22 -17.01 12.27
N HIS A 61 -6.40 -16.39 12.10
CA HIS A 61 -7.32 -16.15 13.22
C HIS A 61 -8.48 -17.13 13.17
N SER A 62 -8.20 -18.40 12.84
CA SER A 62 -9.13 -19.51 13.05
C SER A 62 -8.48 -20.52 13.98
N LEU A 63 -8.52 -20.24 15.28
CA LEU A 63 -8.59 -21.29 16.30
C LEU A 63 -10.06 -21.49 16.69
N PHE A 64 -10.90 -21.78 15.69
CA PHE A 64 -12.04 -22.65 15.92
C PHE A 64 -11.70 -23.98 15.24
N CYS A 65 -11.04 -24.85 16.00
CA CYS A 65 -10.97 -26.26 15.67
C CYS A 65 -11.58 -26.99 16.87
N GLY A 66 -12.83 -27.40 16.70
CA GLY A 66 -13.48 -28.33 17.61
C GLY A 66 -12.71 -29.65 17.59
N GLY A 67 -11.97 -29.91 18.67
CA GLY A 67 -11.53 -31.25 19.01
C GLY A 67 -12.53 -31.84 20.00
N LYS A 68 -13.41 -32.73 19.52
CA LYS A 68 -14.09 -33.67 20.41
C LYS A 68 -13.02 -34.52 21.09
N ALA A 69 -13.08 -34.64 22.41
CA ALA A 69 -12.49 -35.75 23.13
C ALA A 69 -13.60 -36.38 23.99
N SER A 70 -14.24 -37.42 23.45
CA SER A 70 -14.63 -38.59 24.24
C SER A 70 -13.32 -39.13 24.85
N THR A 71 -13.24 -39.49 26.13
CA THR A 71 -13.97 -40.55 26.84
C THR A 71 -13.78 -40.32 28.34
#